data_AF-A0A7S4DBU6-F1
#
_entry.id   AF-A0A7S4DBU6-F1
#
_cell.length_a   1.000
_cell.length_b   1.000
_cell.length_c   1.000
_cell.angle_alpha   90.00
_cell.angle_beta   90.00
_cell.angle_gamma   90.00
#
_symmetry.space_group_name_H-M   'P 1'
#
loop_
_entity.id
_entity.type
_entity.pdbx_description
1 polymer ?
#
loop_
_entity_poly.entity_id
_entity_poly.type
_entity_poly.pdbx_seq_one_letter_code
_entity_poly.pdbx_strand_id
1 'polypeptide(L)'
;PSEARLRNLTYSAPLYVDVNQAVYDAAPGAGPLEDQHPLDVKECPKEFFGYVPIMLRSSYCVLSDKTDKELTELGECVYDQGGYFVINGSEKVLIAQERMSANHVYAFKKKQPSKYAWVCEVRSHIDQGGRPPSPLYLQMYTKGGRGAVE
;
A
#
# COMPACT_ATOMS: atom_id res chain seq x y z
N PRO A 1 22.91 3.76 10.21
CA PRO A 1 22.65 2.99 8.96
C PRO A 1 23.90 2.25 8.46
N SER A 2 25.06 2.90 8.53
CA SER A 2 26.38 2.31 8.30
C SER A 2 26.61 0.97 8.99
N GLU A 3 26.29 0.88 10.30
CA GLU A 3 26.39 -0.39 11.03
C GLU A 3 25.51 -1.50 10.43
N ALA A 4 24.29 -1.17 9.99
CA ALA A 4 23.40 -2.15 9.38
C ALA A 4 23.97 -2.69 8.06
N ARG A 5 24.63 -1.84 7.26
CA ARG A 5 25.36 -2.24 6.05
C ARG A 5 26.48 -3.22 6.38
N LEU A 6 27.35 -2.85 7.34
CA LEU A 6 28.54 -3.64 7.70
C LEU A 6 28.22 -4.99 8.35
N ARG A 7 27.15 -5.06 9.13
CA ARG A 7 26.78 -6.26 9.92
C ARG A 7 25.75 -7.15 9.23
N ASN A 8 25.41 -6.89 7.97
CA ASN A 8 24.34 -7.60 7.25
C ASN A 8 22.97 -7.56 7.96
N LEU A 9 22.65 -6.43 8.60
CA LEU A 9 21.37 -6.24 9.30
C LEU A 9 20.38 -5.49 8.41
N THR A 10 19.10 -5.56 8.78
CA THR A 10 18.05 -4.71 8.21
C THR A 10 17.92 -3.44 9.04
N TYR A 11 17.99 -2.28 8.37
CA TYR A 11 17.76 -0.99 9.02
C TYR A 11 16.25 -0.75 9.17
N SER A 12 15.72 -1.14 10.32
CA SER A 12 14.30 -1.06 10.67
C SER A 12 14.08 -0.50 12.07
N ALA A 13 12.90 0.07 12.30
CA ALA A 13 12.44 0.51 13.61
C ALA A 13 11.31 -0.40 14.12
N PRO A 14 11.18 -0.60 15.44
CA PRO A 14 10.06 -1.33 16.02
C PRO A 14 8.76 -0.53 15.86
N LEU A 15 7.67 -1.22 15.51
CA LEU A 15 6.31 -0.71 15.42
C LEU A 15 5.52 -1.22 16.62
N TYR A 16 4.88 -0.30 17.34
CA TYR A 16 4.00 -0.58 18.46
C TYR A 16 2.60 -0.08 18.14
N VAL A 17 1.58 -0.77 18.63
CA VAL A 17 0.16 -0.45 18.44
C VAL A 17 -0.59 -0.55 19.76
N ASP A 18 -1.64 0.25 19.93
CA ASP A 18 -2.55 0.10 21.06
C ASP A 18 -3.68 -0.86 20.65
N VAL A 19 -3.93 -1.87 21.47
CA VAL A 19 -4.92 -2.93 21.21
C VAL A 19 -6.02 -2.85 22.25
N ASN A 20 -7.27 -2.69 21.79
CA ASN A 20 -8.45 -2.75 22.64
C ASN A 20 -9.16 -4.09 22.41
N GLN A 21 -9.22 -4.92 23.45
CA GLN A 21 -9.89 -6.21 23.41
C GLN A 21 -11.22 -6.12 24.17
N ALA A 22 -12.33 -6.29 23.46
CA ALA A 22 -13.66 -6.38 24.04
C ALA A 22 -14.18 -7.82 23.98
N VAL A 23 -14.69 -8.34 25.09
CA VAL A 23 -15.25 -9.69 25.21
C VAL A 23 -16.77 -9.61 25.28
N TYR A 24 -17.47 -10.43 24.50
CA TYR A 24 -18.94 -10.45 24.41
C TYR A 24 -19.48 -11.83 24.77
N ASP A 25 -20.77 -11.91 25.14
CA ASP A 25 -21.43 -13.18 25.43
C ASP A 25 -21.80 -13.90 24.13
N ALA A 26 -21.47 -15.19 24.05
CA ALA A 26 -21.77 -16.05 22.92
C ALA A 26 -22.91 -17.04 23.20
N ALA A 27 -23.64 -16.89 24.32
CA ALA A 27 -24.75 -17.76 24.68
C ALA A 27 -25.84 -17.78 23.59
N PRO A 28 -26.41 -18.96 23.26
CA PRO A 28 -27.51 -19.06 22.29
C PRO A 28 -28.76 -18.36 22.84
N GLY A 29 -29.04 -17.16 22.33
CA GLY A 29 -30.09 -16.27 22.83
C GLY A 29 -29.60 -14.85 23.10
N ALA A 30 -28.29 -14.64 23.14
CA ALA A 30 -27.71 -13.30 23.09
C ALA A 30 -28.04 -12.69 21.72
N GLY A 31 -28.60 -11.48 21.72
CA GLY A 31 -28.99 -10.75 20.50
C GLY A 31 -27.80 -10.39 19.60
N PRO A 32 -28.00 -9.61 18.54
CA PRO A 32 -26.92 -9.14 17.66
C PRO A 32 -25.77 -8.53 18.47
N LEU A 33 -24.51 -8.79 18.09
CA LEU A 33 -23.30 -8.27 18.77
C LEU A 33 -23.32 -6.75 18.92
N GLU A 34 -23.93 -6.04 17.98
CA GLU A 34 -24.05 -4.57 17.95
C GLU A 34 -24.89 -4.03 19.11
N ASP A 35 -25.82 -4.83 19.64
CA ASP A 35 -26.71 -4.46 20.75
C ASP A 35 -26.18 -4.92 22.11
N GLN A 36 -25.05 -5.64 22.15
CA GLN A 36 -24.47 -6.17 23.37
C GLN A 36 -23.45 -5.20 24.00
N HIS A 37 -23.54 -5.00 25.32
CA HIS A 37 -22.45 -4.40 26.07
C HIS A 37 -21.33 -5.43 26.28
N PRO A 38 -20.05 -5.04 26.11
CA PRO A 38 -18.94 -5.94 26.36
C PRO A 38 -18.90 -6.34 27.84
N LEU A 39 -18.69 -7.63 28.10
CA LEU A 39 -18.51 -8.21 29.43
C LEU A 39 -17.21 -7.73 30.08
N ASP A 40 -16.19 -7.55 29.25
CA ASP A 40 -14.88 -7.07 29.66
C ASP A 40 -14.27 -6.25 28.54
N VAL A 41 -13.55 -5.18 28.90
CA VAL A 41 -12.79 -4.34 27.98
C VAL A 41 -11.39 -4.19 28.54
N LYS A 42 -10.43 -4.73 27.81
CA LYS A 42 -9.02 -4.66 28.15
C LYS A 42 -8.29 -3.76 27.16
N GLU A 43 -7.70 -2.69 27.68
CA GLU A 43 -6.78 -1.83 26.93
C GLU A 43 -5.36 -2.35 27.09
N CYS A 44 -4.70 -2.63 25.98
CA CYS A 44 -3.31 -3.08 25.89
C CYS A 44 -2.50 -2.03 25.11
N PRO A 45 -2.00 -0.98 25.78
CA PRO A 45 -1.24 0.06 25.11
C PRO A 45 0.18 -0.41 24.77
N LYS A 46 0.73 0.10 23.64
CA LYS A 46 2.10 -0.14 23.16
C LYS A 46 2.48 -1.62 23.03
N GLU A 47 1.59 -2.42 22.47
CA GLU A 47 1.90 -3.80 22.11
C GLU A 47 2.86 -3.84 20.93
N PHE A 48 3.88 -4.68 21.03
CA PHE A 48 4.87 -4.84 19.96
C PHE A 48 4.25 -5.57 18.77
N PHE A 49 4.18 -4.91 17.61
CA PHE A 49 3.60 -5.49 16.40
C PHE A 49 4.66 -6.11 15.49
N GLY A 50 5.84 -5.50 15.40
CA GLY A 50 6.92 -5.97 14.53
C GLY A 50 7.94 -4.90 14.19
N TYR A 51 8.69 -5.12 13.12
CA TYR A 51 9.67 -4.16 12.61
C TYR A 51 9.27 -3.63 11.24
N VAL A 52 9.46 -2.33 11.01
CA VAL A 52 9.25 -1.68 9.72
C VAL A 52 10.59 -1.15 9.20
N PRO A 53 11.03 -1.55 7.99
CA PRO A 53 12.23 -0.98 7.37
C PRO A 53 12.09 0.54 7.20
N ILE A 54 13.11 1.28 7.62
CA ILE A 54 13.12 2.74 7.53
C ILE A 54 13.92 3.17 6.30
N MET A 55 13.33 4.05 5.49
CA MET A 55 14.01 4.63 4.34
C MET A 55 15.09 5.61 4.82
N LEU A 56 16.30 5.51 4.29
CA LEU A 56 17.39 6.41 4.67
C LEU A 56 17.04 7.85 4.29
N ARG A 57 17.33 8.77 5.23
CA ARG A 57 16.98 10.21 5.15
C ARG A 57 15.48 10.53 5.08
N SER A 58 14.58 9.57 5.32
CA SER A 58 13.16 9.86 5.61
C SER A 58 13.00 10.50 7.00
N SER A 59 11.83 11.08 7.28
CA SER A 59 11.50 11.74 8.55
C SER A 59 11.64 10.87 9.81
N TYR A 60 11.65 9.55 9.66
CA TYR A 60 11.82 8.59 10.77
C TYR A 60 13.23 8.00 10.85
N CYS A 61 14.14 8.43 9.98
CA CYS A 61 15.53 7.98 9.96
C CYS A 61 16.38 8.82 10.94
N VAL A 62 17.34 8.18 11.62
CA VAL A 62 18.29 8.89 12.52
C VAL A 62 19.16 9.94 11.80
N LEU A 63 19.26 9.83 10.47
CA LEU A 63 20.00 10.76 9.62
C LEU A 63 19.15 11.96 9.19
N SER A 64 17.85 11.99 9.50
CA SER A 64 16.99 13.14 9.20
C SER A 64 17.48 14.36 9.96
N ASP A 65 17.46 15.51 9.30
CA ASP A 65 17.79 16.82 9.90
C ASP A 65 19.19 16.91 10.53
N LYS A 66 20.10 16.00 10.15
CA LYS A 66 21.50 16.04 10.57
C LYS A 66 22.30 17.00 9.68
N THR A 67 23.17 17.77 10.33
CA THR A 67 24.14 18.63 9.63
C THR A 67 25.22 17.79 8.95
N ASP A 68 25.90 18.36 7.96
CA ASP A 68 27.01 17.71 7.25
C ASP A 68 28.10 17.19 8.20
N LYS A 69 28.36 17.93 9.27
CA LYS A 69 29.30 17.54 10.32
C LYS A 69 28.81 16.31 11.07
N GLU A 70 27.57 16.31 11.56
CA GLU A 70 26.99 15.15 12.28
C GLU A 70 26.90 13.91 11.39
N LEU A 71 26.57 14.06 10.10
CA LEU A 71 26.56 12.95 9.15
C LEU A 71 27.94 12.32 9.01
N THR A 72 28.98 13.16 8.89
CA THR A 72 30.36 12.70 8.80
C THR A 72 30.80 11.99 10.08
N GLU A 73 30.42 12.51 11.26
CA GLU A 73 30.69 11.89 12.56
C GLU A 73 29.98 10.53 12.71
N LEU A 74 28.82 10.36 12.10
CA LEU A 74 28.07 9.09 12.06
C LEU A 74 28.60 8.09 11.00
N GLY A 75 29.65 8.45 10.26
CA GLY A 75 30.23 7.62 9.21
C GLY A 75 29.36 7.51 7.96
N GLU A 76 28.54 8.51 7.69
CA GLU A 76 27.71 8.61 6.48
C GLU A 76 28.27 9.68 5.53
N CYS A 77 27.98 9.52 4.24
CA CYS A 77 28.37 10.49 3.22
C CYS A 77 27.40 11.68 3.20
N VAL A 78 27.92 12.90 3.22
CA VAL A 78 27.12 14.14 3.11
C VAL A 78 26.38 14.24 1.77
N TYR A 79 26.98 13.71 0.70
CA TYR A 79 26.44 13.75 -0.66
C TYR A 79 25.45 12.63 -0.99
N ASP A 80 25.31 11.61 -0.13
CA ASP A 80 24.29 10.57 -0.30
C ASP A 80 22.90 11.22 -0.33
N GLN A 81 22.01 10.84 -1.23
CA GLN A 81 20.66 11.41 -1.26
C GLN A 81 19.69 10.65 -0.35
N GLY A 82 20.03 9.44 0.09
CA GLY A 82 19.08 8.55 0.74
C GLY A 82 17.98 8.08 -0.22
N GLY A 83 16.78 7.81 0.28
CA GLY A 83 15.65 7.37 -0.55
C GLY A 83 15.65 5.87 -0.87
N TYR A 84 16.44 5.08 -0.15
CA TYR A 84 16.55 3.63 -0.29
C TYR A 84 16.52 2.95 1.09
N PHE A 85 16.42 1.62 1.08
CA PHE A 85 16.36 0.79 2.28
C PHE A 85 17.61 -0.08 2.38
N VAL A 86 18.09 -0.32 3.61
CA VAL A 86 19.15 -1.30 3.89
C VAL A 86 18.48 -2.57 4.43
N ILE A 87 18.50 -3.64 3.64
CA ILE A 87 17.91 -4.95 3.97
C ILE A 87 19.01 -6.00 3.95
N ASN A 88 19.24 -6.66 5.09
CA ASN A 88 20.30 -7.65 5.26
C ASN A 88 21.68 -7.14 4.75
N GLY A 89 22.03 -5.91 5.12
CA GLY A 89 23.26 -5.21 4.69
C GLY A 89 23.24 -4.65 3.28
N SER A 90 22.30 -5.08 2.43
CA SER A 90 22.23 -4.64 1.04
C SER A 90 21.30 -3.44 0.86
N GLU A 91 21.70 -2.53 -0.02
CA GLU A 91 20.87 -1.40 -0.41
C GLU A 91 19.81 -1.84 -1.43
N LYS A 92 18.59 -1.31 -1.28
CA LYS A 92 17.41 -1.66 -2.06
C LYS A 92 16.59 -0.41 -2.36
N VAL A 93 16.30 -0.18 -3.63
CA VAL A 93 15.48 0.93 -4.12
C VAL A 93 14.17 0.37 -4.64
N LEU A 94 13.06 1.03 -4.31
CA LEU A 94 11.77 0.74 -4.93
C LEU A 94 11.63 1.62 -6.18
N ILE A 95 11.39 0.98 -7.32
CA ILE A 95 11.21 1.68 -8.59
C ILE A 95 9.72 1.94 -8.78
N ALA A 96 9.37 3.19 -9.07
CA ALA A 96 8.01 3.58 -9.39
C ALA A 96 7.46 2.72 -10.54
N GLN A 97 6.24 2.21 -10.35
CA GLN A 97 5.56 1.38 -11.35
C GLN A 97 4.50 2.21 -12.05
N GLU A 98 4.68 2.43 -13.35
CA GLU A 98 3.67 3.08 -14.18
C GLU A 98 2.47 2.14 -14.38
N ARG A 99 1.27 2.67 -14.17
CA ARG A 99 0.00 1.96 -14.41
C ARG A 99 -1.02 2.94 -14.96
N MET A 100 -2.00 2.43 -15.71
CA MET A 100 -3.14 3.24 -16.14
C MET A 100 -3.91 3.75 -14.93
N SER A 101 -4.32 5.02 -14.97
CA SER A 101 -5.09 5.65 -13.90
C SER A 101 -6.43 4.93 -13.72
N ALA A 102 -6.77 4.60 -12.47
CA ALA A 102 -8.06 4.05 -12.08
C ALA A 102 -9.13 5.15 -12.05
N ASN A 103 -10.41 4.76 -11.95
CA ASN A 103 -11.56 5.69 -11.85
C ASN A 103 -11.69 6.69 -13.01
N HIS A 104 -11.04 6.42 -14.14
CA HIS A 104 -11.17 7.18 -15.38
C HIS A 104 -11.79 6.30 -16.47
N VAL A 105 -12.68 6.89 -17.27
CA VAL A 105 -13.31 6.21 -18.40
C VAL A 105 -12.42 6.39 -19.63
N TYR A 106 -11.96 5.29 -20.21
CA TYR A 106 -11.19 5.27 -21.45
C TYR A 106 -12.07 4.78 -22.59
N ALA A 107 -12.14 5.51 -23.70
CA ALA A 107 -12.89 5.12 -24.89
C ALA A 107 -11.94 4.80 -26.05
N PHE A 108 -11.96 3.55 -26.51
CA PHE A 108 -11.09 3.05 -27.59
C PHE A 108 -11.90 2.75 -28.85
N LYS A 109 -11.54 3.41 -29.95
CA LYS A 109 -12.03 3.03 -31.29
C LYS A 109 -11.31 1.76 -31.75
N LYS A 110 -12.06 0.72 -32.07
CA LYS A 110 -11.51 -0.54 -32.56
C LYS A 110 -11.44 -0.54 -34.09
N LYS A 111 -10.40 -1.17 -34.64
CA LYS A 111 -10.22 -1.35 -36.08
C LYS A 111 -10.83 -2.70 -36.52
N GLN A 112 -11.23 -2.79 -37.78
CA GLN A 112 -11.65 -4.07 -38.38
C GLN A 112 -10.49 -5.09 -38.30
N PRO A 113 -10.76 -6.38 -38.05
CA PRO A 113 -12.04 -7.09 -38.14
C PRO A 113 -12.83 -7.20 -36.82
N SER A 114 -12.64 -6.29 -35.85
CA SER A 114 -13.34 -6.37 -34.56
C SER A 114 -14.86 -6.27 -34.72
N LYS A 115 -15.62 -7.11 -33.99
CA LYS A 115 -17.09 -7.02 -33.89
C LYS A 115 -17.60 -5.75 -33.21
N TYR A 116 -16.73 -5.04 -32.48
CA TYR A 116 -17.06 -3.80 -31.78
C TYR A 116 -16.45 -2.60 -32.51
N ALA A 117 -17.21 -1.52 -32.66
CA ALA A 117 -16.71 -0.25 -33.18
C ALA A 117 -15.97 0.55 -32.10
N TRP A 118 -16.53 0.53 -30.88
CA TRP A 118 -16.00 1.22 -29.71
C TRP A 118 -16.05 0.31 -28.50
N VAL A 119 -15.01 0.39 -27.67
CA VAL A 119 -14.97 -0.22 -26.34
C VAL A 119 -14.62 0.88 -25.35
N CYS A 120 -15.52 1.16 -24.42
CA CYS A 120 -15.23 1.98 -23.27
C CYS A 120 -14.90 1.07 -22.09
N GLU A 121 -13.82 1.37 -21.37
CA GLU A 121 -13.46 0.67 -20.14
C GLU A 121 -13.28 1.65 -18.99
N VAL A 122 -13.63 1.21 -17.79
CA VAL A 122 -13.29 1.88 -16.53
C VAL A 122 -12.82 0.83 -15.55
N ARG A 123 -11.77 1.14 -14.79
CA ARG A 123 -11.26 0.29 -13.71
C ARG A 123 -11.48 1.01 -12.40
N SER A 124 -12.52 0.61 -11.67
CA SER A 124 -12.91 1.22 -10.42
C SER A 124 -11.99 0.76 -9.29
N HIS A 125 -11.48 1.68 -8.49
CA HIS A 125 -10.61 1.39 -7.36
C HIS A 125 -10.96 2.31 -6.18
N ILE A 126 -10.99 1.74 -4.97
CA ILE A 126 -11.21 2.50 -3.74
C ILE A 126 -9.84 2.90 -3.21
N ASP A 127 -9.61 4.20 -2.98
CA ASP A 127 -8.28 4.74 -2.65
C ASP A 127 -7.63 4.13 -1.40
N GLN A 128 -8.45 3.71 -0.43
CA GLN A 128 -7.99 3.07 0.82
C GLN A 128 -8.54 1.65 0.99
N GLY A 129 -8.65 0.90 -0.10
CA GLY A 129 -9.07 -0.49 -0.08
C GLY A 129 -7.93 -1.45 -0.42
N GLY A 130 -7.86 -2.59 0.26
CA GLY A 130 -7.02 -3.73 -0.16
C GLY A 130 -7.60 -4.49 -1.37
N ARG A 131 -8.70 -4.02 -1.96
CA ARG A 131 -9.38 -4.69 -3.06
C ARG A 131 -8.72 -4.31 -4.39
N PRO A 132 -8.41 -5.29 -5.26
CA PRO A 132 -7.86 -4.98 -6.58
C PRO A 132 -8.86 -4.18 -7.43
N PRO A 133 -8.40 -3.42 -8.45
CA PRO A 133 -9.29 -2.66 -9.32
C PRO A 133 -10.31 -3.53 -10.05
N SER A 134 -11.58 -3.14 -10.00
CA SER A 134 -12.69 -3.83 -10.67
C SER A 134 -12.93 -3.27 -12.07
N PRO A 135 -12.79 -4.06 -13.15
CA PRO A 135 -13.01 -3.58 -14.51
C PRO A 135 -14.51 -3.63 -14.90
N LEU A 136 -14.95 -2.62 -15.63
CA LEU A 136 -16.24 -2.59 -16.34
C LEU A 136 -16.00 -2.22 -17.80
N TYR A 137 -16.68 -2.90 -18.72
CA TYR A 137 -16.60 -2.66 -20.15
C TYR A 137 -17.98 -2.35 -20.74
N LEU A 138 -18.05 -1.33 -21.59
CA LEU A 138 -19.19 -1.06 -22.47
C LEU A 138 -18.72 -1.21 -23.91
N GLN A 139 -19.38 -2.10 -24.66
CA GLN A 139 -18.94 -2.51 -25.99
C GLN A 139 -20.04 -2.25 -27.03
N MET A 140 -19.76 -1.35 -27.97
CA MET A 140 -20.68 -0.99 -29.05
C MET A 140 -20.38 -1.84 -30.29
N TYR A 141 -21.35 -2.60 -30.77
CA TYR A 141 -21.21 -3.40 -32.00
C TYR A 141 -20.99 -2.53 -33.24
N THR A 142 -20.24 -3.06 -34.22
CA THR A 142 -20.12 -2.44 -35.55
C THR A 142 -21.44 -2.54 -36.31
N LYS A 143 -21.91 -1.44 -36.92
CA LYS A 143 -23.06 -1.47 -37.85
C LYS A 143 -22.77 -2.46 -38.99
N GLY A 144 -23.70 -3.39 -39.23
CA GLY A 144 -23.61 -4.39 -40.29
C GLY A 144 -22.78 -5.65 -39.97
N GLY A 145 -22.29 -5.80 -38.73
CA GLY A 145 -21.70 -7.06 -38.27
C GLY A 145 -22.76 -8.12 -37.98
N ARG A 146 -22.48 -9.41 -38.23
CA ARG A 146 -23.36 -10.53 -37.82
C ARG A 146 -23.69 -10.40 -36.33
N GLY A 147 -24.95 -10.13 -36.00
CA GLY A 147 -25.44 -9.90 -34.63
C GLY A 147 -25.75 -8.44 -34.26
N ALA A 148 -25.72 -7.50 -35.22
CA ALA A 148 -26.25 -6.16 -35.02
C ALA A 148 -27.77 -6.21 -34.74
N VAL A 149 -28.19 -5.74 -33.57
CA VAL A 149 -29.60 -5.41 -33.29
C VAL A 149 -29.88 -4.09 -34.00
N GLU A 150 -30.92 -4.06 -34.83
CA GLU A 150 -31.39 -2.85 -35.53
C GLU A 150 -31.75 -1.72 -34.56
#